data_AF-A0A2S9TS59-F1
#
_entry.id   AF-A0A2S9TS59-F1
#
_cell.length_a   1.000
_cell.length_b   1.000
_cell.length_c   1.000
_cell.angle_alpha   90.00
_cell.angle_beta   90.00
_cell.angle_gamma   90.00
#
_symmetry.space_group_name_H-M   'P 1'
#
loop_
_entity.id
_entity.type
_entity.pdbx_description
1 polymer ?
#
loop_
_entity_poly.entity_id
_entity_poly.type
_entity_poly.pdbx_seq_one_letter_code
_entity_poly.pdbx_strand_id
1 'polypeptide(L)'
;MITIQMKLKDIIEKIMIPESKSFLNELDEIIKNNSSSEDDLEAKKDMEYFLEELQTILKAIDNNQLNDKEAEEIYEKINFMLEMHEAGPFIILCQLGKIKNTKGHKDENRNRCRAIC
;
A
#
# COMPACT_ATOMS: atom_id res chain seq x y z
N MET A 1 -6.99 -22.79 -15.68
CA MET A 1 -7.88 -21.61 -15.54
C MET A 1 -7.31 -20.76 -14.44
N ILE A 2 -6.99 -19.49 -14.71
CA ILE A 2 -6.55 -18.55 -13.67
C ILE A 2 -7.81 -17.96 -13.03
N THR A 3 -8.01 -18.15 -11.73
CA THR A 3 -9.14 -17.56 -11.00
C THR A 3 -8.78 -16.14 -10.54
N ILE A 4 -9.79 -15.33 -10.22
CA ILE A 4 -9.59 -13.99 -9.67
C ILE A 4 -8.83 -14.04 -8.33
N GLN A 5 -9.14 -15.04 -7.51
CA GLN A 5 -8.42 -15.34 -6.27
C GLN A 5 -6.92 -15.59 -6.50
N MET A 6 -6.55 -16.32 -7.56
CA MET A 6 -5.13 -16.55 -7.91
C MET A 6 -4.44 -15.26 -8.32
N LYS A 7 -5.10 -14.39 -9.09
CA LYS A 7 -4.54 -13.08 -9.47
C LYS A 7 -4.36 -12.18 -8.26
N LEU A 8 -5.33 -12.17 -7.35
CA LEU A 8 -5.29 -11.44 -6.09
C LEU A 8 -4.15 -11.94 -5.17
N LYS A 9 -3.98 -13.26 -5.09
CA LYS A 9 -2.86 -13.85 -4.35
C LYS A 9 -1.51 -13.44 -4.96
N ASP A 10 -1.37 -13.55 -6.27
CA ASP A 10 -0.12 -13.24 -6.97
C ASP A 10 0.29 -11.78 -6.79
N ILE A 11 -0.66 -10.84 -6.89
CA ILE A 11 -0.36 -9.40 -6.75
C ILE A 11 0.03 -9.05 -5.31
N ILE A 12 -0.63 -9.65 -4.32
CA ILE A 12 -0.30 -9.44 -2.91
C ILE A 12 1.07 -10.01 -2.57
N GLU A 13 1.37 -11.25 -2.99
CA GLU A 13 2.62 -11.93 -2.65
C GLU A 13 3.84 -11.37 -3.38
N LYS A 14 3.68 -11.01 -4.66
CA LYS A 14 4.80 -10.62 -5.53
C LYS A 14 5.06 -9.11 -5.58
N ILE A 15 4.05 -8.30 -5.28
CA ILE A 15 4.14 -6.83 -5.40
C ILE A 15 3.93 -6.18 -4.04
N MET A 16 2.71 -6.29 -3.47
CA MET A 16 2.32 -5.51 -2.30
C MET A 16 3.17 -5.82 -1.05
N ILE A 17 3.34 -7.11 -0.72
CA ILE A 17 4.12 -7.50 0.48
C ILE A 17 5.59 -7.08 0.35
N PRO A 18 6.29 -7.35 -0.77
CA PRO A 18 7.66 -6.87 -0.97
C PRO A 18 7.79 -5.35 -0.89
N GLU A 19 6.91 -4.58 -1.52
CA GLU A 19 6.95 -3.11 -1.50
C GLU A 19 6.74 -2.55 -0.09
N SER A 20 5.71 -3.02 0.61
CA SER A 20 5.44 -2.60 1.99
C SER A 20 6.58 -2.95 2.95
N LYS A 21 7.22 -4.11 2.77
CA LYS A 21 8.42 -4.49 3.55
C LYS A 21 9.62 -3.61 3.23
N SER A 22 9.80 -3.23 1.96
CA SER A 22 10.87 -2.30 1.57
C SER A 22 10.70 -0.96 2.27
N PHE A 23 9.48 -0.42 2.28
CA PHE A 23 9.19 0.84 2.96
C PHE A 23 9.38 0.75 4.48
N LEU A 24 8.95 -0.34 5.12
CA LEU A 24 9.23 -0.56 6.55
C LEU A 24 10.73 -0.58 6.85
N ASN A 25 11.54 -1.21 5.99
CA ASN A 25 12.98 -1.20 6.16
C ASN A 25 13.56 0.22 6.09
N GLU A 26 13.06 1.06 5.18
CA GLU A 26 13.48 2.47 5.09
C GLU A 26 13.13 3.24 6.36
N LEU A 27 11.91 3.07 6.89
CA LEU A 27 11.48 3.67 8.16
C LEU A 27 12.35 3.17 9.32
N ASP A 28 12.67 1.87 9.36
CA ASP A 28 13.53 1.29 10.40
C ASP A 28 14.93 1.90 10.39
N GLU A 29 15.51 2.16 9.22
CA GLU A 29 16.80 2.84 9.12
C GLU A 29 16.71 4.30 9.61
N ILE A 30 15.64 5.02 9.28
CA ILE A 30 15.40 6.39 9.78
C ILE A 30 15.26 6.42 11.31
N ILE A 31 14.54 5.45 11.88
CA ILE A 31 14.33 5.31 13.33
C ILE A 31 15.63 4.94 14.04
N LYS A 32 16.41 3.99 13.50
CA LYS A 32 17.72 3.60 14.06
C LYS A 32 18.69 4.78 14.11
N ASN A 33 18.62 5.67 13.13
CA ASN A 33 19.45 6.88 13.06
C ASN A 33 19.00 7.99 14.03
N ASN A 34 17.98 7.75 14.88
CA ASN A 34 17.33 8.73 15.76
C ASN A 34 16.89 10.01 15.03
N SER A 35 16.69 9.91 13.72
CA SER A 35 16.24 11.00 12.85
C SER A 35 14.74 10.93 12.54
N SER A 36 14.03 9.97 13.13
CA SER A 36 12.60 9.78 12.93
C SER A 36 11.77 10.83 13.66
N SER A 37 10.78 11.37 12.96
CA SER A 37 9.69 12.14 13.52
C SER A 37 8.59 11.23 14.11
N GLU A 38 7.64 11.83 14.82
CA GLU A 38 6.43 11.13 15.27
C GLU A 38 5.61 10.60 14.08
N ASP A 39 5.58 11.36 12.97
CA ASP A 39 4.91 10.96 11.72
C ASP A 39 5.57 9.71 11.11
N ASP A 40 6.90 9.55 11.20
CA ASP A 40 7.60 8.36 10.70
C ASP A 40 7.28 7.11 11.55
N LEU A 41 7.12 7.29 12.87
CA LEU A 41 6.71 6.23 13.78
C LEU A 41 5.26 5.81 13.56
N GLU A 42 4.37 6.77 13.22
CA GLU A 42 2.98 6.50 12.86
C GLU A 42 2.90 5.79 11.49
N ALA A 43 3.62 6.27 10.49
CA ALA A 43 3.69 5.64 9.17
C ALA A 43 4.20 4.19 9.25
N LYS A 44 5.14 3.90 10.16
CA LYS A 44 5.61 2.54 10.42
C LYS A 44 4.48 1.65 10.94
N LYS A 45 3.74 2.10 11.95
CA LYS A 45 2.62 1.34 12.51
C LYS A 45 1.52 1.10 11.48
N ASP A 46 1.20 2.11 10.69
CA ASP A 46 0.21 2.01 9.62
C ASP A 46 0.63 0.98 8.56
N MET A 47 1.92 0.95 8.20
CA MET A 47 2.45 -0.02 7.24
C MET A 47 2.52 -1.44 7.83
N GLU A 48 2.82 -1.60 9.12
CA GLU A 48 2.73 -2.88 9.84
C GLU A 48 1.29 -3.41 9.84
N TYR A 49 0.31 -2.56 10.17
CA TYR A 49 -1.11 -2.92 10.11
C TYR A 49 -1.54 -3.31 8.70
N PHE A 50 -1.10 -2.57 7.69
CA PHE A 50 -1.40 -2.89 6.30
C PHE A 50 -0.87 -4.27 5.90
N LEU A 51 0.35 -4.64 6.32
CA LEU A 51 0.89 -5.98 6.07
C LEU A 51 0.08 -7.08 6.76
N GLU A 52 -0.43 -6.85 7.96
CA GLU A 52 -1.31 -7.82 8.66
C GLU A 52 -2.63 -8.02 7.92
N GLU A 53 -3.23 -6.96 7.40
CA GLU A 53 -4.44 -7.02 6.57
C GLU A 53 -4.18 -7.81 5.28
N LEU A 54 -3.05 -7.57 4.59
CA LEU A 54 -2.67 -8.36 3.41
C LEU A 54 -2.52 -9.85 3.72
N GLN A 55 -1.91 -10.20 4.86
CA GLN A 55 -1.80 -11.59 5.30
C GLN A 55 -3.15 -12.21 5.64
N THR A 56 -4.09 -11.42 6.17
CA THR A 56 -5.45 -11.86 6.47
C THR A 56 -6.21 -12.19 5.18
N ILE A 57 -6.06 -11.36 4.14
CA ILE A 57 -6.62 -11.62 2.81
C ILE A 57 -6.03 -12.92 2.22
N LEU A 58 -4.71 -13.11 2.29
CA LEU A 58 -4.06 -14.34 1.81
C LEU A 58 -4.60 -15.59 2.51
N LYS A 59 -4.76 -15.55 3.85
CA LYS A 59 -5.37 -16.65 4.61
C LYS A 59 -6.80 -16.93 4.18
N ALA A 60 -7.60 -15.89 3.92
CA ALA A 60 -8.97 -16.04 3.46
C ALA A 60 -9.04 -16.67 2.06
N ILE A 61 -8.09 -16.35 1.17
CA ILE A 61 -7.95 -17.00 -0.14
C ILE A 61 -7.60 -18.48 0.03
N ASP A 62 -6.58 -18.79 0.83
CA ASP A 62 -6.08 -20.16 1.03
C ASP A 62 -7.13 -21.07 1.70
N ASN A 63 -7.96 -20.52 2.58
CA ASN A 63 -9.06 -21.23 3.23
C ASN A 63 -10.33 -21.29 2.36
N ASN A 64 -10.29 -20.76 1.13
CA ASN A 64 -11.45 -20.63 0.23
C ASN A 64 -12.65 -19.93 0.90
N GLN A 65 -12.37 -18.93 1.73
CA GLN A 65 -13.35 -18.14 2.47
C GLN A 65 -13.77 -16.85 1.74
N LEU A 66 -13.13 -16.56 0.61
CA LEU A 66 -13.46 -15.43 -0.27
C LEU A 66 -14.23 -15.96 -1.48
N ASN A 67 -15.44 -15.44 -1.72
CA ASN A 67 -16.12 -15.72 -2.97
C ASN A 67 -15.52 -14.90 -4.12
N ASP A 68 -15.78 -15.29 -5.37
CA ASP A 68 -15.19 -14.64 -6.54
C ASP A 68 -15.49 -13.13 -6.61
N LYS A 69 -16.69 -12.71 -6.18
CA LYS A 69 -17.09 -11.30 -6.18
C LYS A 69 -16.30 -10.50 -5.13
N GLU A 70 -16.15 -11.04 -3.92
CA GLU A 70 -15.33 -10.40 -2.88
C GLU A 70 -13.87 -10.31 -3.29
N ALA A 71 -13.33 -11.37 -3.90
CA ALA A 71 -11.98 -11.36 -4.43
C ALA A 71 -11.80 -10.33 -5.56
N GLU A 72 -12.80 -10.16 -6.43
CA GLU A 72 -12.81 -9.14 -7.48
C GLU A 72 -12.82 -7.73 -6.89
N GLU A 73 -13.69 -7.45 -5.92
CA GLU A 73 -13.75 -6.13 -5.26
C GLU A 73 -12.42 -5.75 -4.58
N ILE A 74 -11.76 -6.71 -3.94
CA ILE A 74 -10.45 -6.49 -3.32
C ILE A 74 -9.38 -6.29 -4.40
N TYR A 75 -9.39 -7.13 -5.45
CA TYR A 75 -8.45 -7.03 -6.55
C TYR A 75 -8.55 -5.71 -7.30
N GLU A 76 -9.76 -5.21 -7.56
CA GLU A 76 -9.99 -3.91 -8.17
C GLU A 76 -9.50 -2.77 -7.28
N LYS A 77 -9.74 -2.84 -5.96
CA LYS A 77 -9.20 -1.85 -5.01
C LYS A 77 -7.67 -1.84 -5.02
N ILE A 78 -7.03 -3.01 -5.03
CA ILE A 78 -5.57 -3.14 -5.08
C ILE A 78 -5.02 -2.64 -6.42
N ASN A 79 -5.65 -2.98 -7.55
CA ASN A 79 -5.22 -2.45 -8.83
C ASN A 79 -5.44 -0.95 -8.95
N PHE A 80 -6.54 -0.43 -8.43
CA PHE A 80 -6.76 1.01 -8.38
C PHE A 80 -5.67 1.69 -7.53
N MET A 81 -5.32 1.09 -6.39
CA MET A 81 -4.19 1.53 -5.57
C MET A 81 -2.86 1.48 -6.35
N LEU A 82 -2.62 0.43 -7.13
CA LEU A 82 -1.40 0.22 -7.95
C LEU A 82 -1.34 1.10 -9.22
N GLU A 83 -2.46 1.39 -9.85
CA GLU A 83 -2.55 2.29 -11.01
C GLU A 83 -2.39 3.75 -10.58
N MET A 84 -2.83 4.09 -9.37
CA MET A 84 -2.49 5.36 -8.71
C MET A 84 -1.02 5.40 -8.24
N HIS A 85 -0.31 4.27 -8.27
CA HIS A 85 1.07 4.05 -7.80
C HIS A 85 2.15 4.42 -8.82
N GLU A 86 1.81 5.09 -9.94
CA GLU A 86 2.79 6.00 -10.57
C GLU A 86 3.29 7.10 -9.59
N ALA A 87 2.74 7.16 -8.36
CA ALA A 87 3.13 8.10 -7.32
C ALA A 87 3.55 7.49 -5.95
N GLY A 88 3.65 6.17 -5.80
CA GLY A 88 4.24 5.51 -4.61
C GLY A 88 3.36 5.42 -3.34
N PRO A 89 3.77 4.59 -2.36
CA PRO A 89 2.98 4.24 -1.15
C PRO A 89 2.62 5.45 -0.26
N PHE A 90 3.38 6.54 -0.39
CA PHE A 90 3.18 7.80 0.33
C PHE A 90 1.89 8.54 -0.09
N ILE A 91 1.48 8.44 -1.37
CA ILE A 91 0.25 9.11 -1.85
C ILE A 91 -1.00 8.44 -1.30
N ILE A 92 -1.00 7.10 -1.15
CA ILE A 92 -2.16 6.36 -0.64
C ILE A 92 -2.45 6.75 0.81
N LEU A 93 -1.44 6.70 1.69
CA LEU A 93 -1.61 7.11 3.09
C LEU A 93 -1.99 8.60 3.20
N CYS A 94 -1.45 9.45 2.31
CA CYS A 94 -1.77 10.87 2.27
C CYS A 94 -3.20 11.16 1.79
N GLN A 95 -3.73 10.42 0.80
CA GLN A 95 -5.08 10.59 0.27
C GLN A 95 -6.16 9.97 1.17
N LEU A 96 -5.83 8.88 1.87
CA LEU A 96 -6.67 8.29 2.91
C LEU A 96 -6.71 9.14 4.20
N GLY A 97 -5.94 10.25 4.25
CA GLY A 97 -5.85 11.14 5.41
C GLY A 97 -5.18 10.49 6.62
N LYS A 98 -4.42 9.42 6.40
CA LYS A 98 -3.72 8.65 7.44
C LYS A 98 -2.38 9.27 7.82
N ILE A 99 -1.71 9.89 6.85
CA ILE A 99 -0.52 10.71 7.09
C ILE A 99 -0.75 12.13 6.56
N LYS A 100 -0.13 13.13 7.19
CA LYS A 100 -0.09 14.49 6.66
C LYS A 100 0.95 14.55 5.55
N ASN A 101 0.68 15.30 4.49
CA ASN A 101 1.67 15.63 3.46
C ASN A 101 2.84 16.40 4.11
N THR A 102 3.84 15.68 4.58
CA THR A 102 5.09 16.25 5.05
C THR A 102 5.88 16.62 3.80
N LYS A 103 5.86 17.92 3.47
CA LYS A 103 6.75 18.52 2.47
C LYS A 103 8.17 17.98 2.68
N GLY A 104 8.66 17.09 1.81
CA GLY A 104 9.94 16.44 2.07
C GLY A 104 10.55 15.62 0.95
N HIS A 105 9.79 14.94 0.10
CA HIS A 105 10.36 14.24 -1.06
C HIS A 105 10.17 15.07 -2.33
N LYS A 106 11.30 15.49 -2.90
CA LYS A 106 11.41 16.21 -4.17
C LYS A 106 10.87 15.34 -5.30
N ASP A 107 9.59 15.49 -5.63
CA ASP A 107 9.13 15.29 -7.00
C ASP A 107 8.90 16.65 -7.63
N GLU A 108 10.00 17.15 -8.18
CA GLU A 108 10.00 18.25 -9.12
C GLU A 108 9.23 17.80 -10.38
N ASN A 109 7.98 18.26 -10.45
CA ASN A 109 7.25 18.57 -11.67
C ASN A 109 6.84 17.39 -12.58
N ARG A 110 5.53 17.09 -12.58
CA ARG A 110 4.73 17.10 -13.83
C ARG A 110 3.21 17.06 -13.58
N ASN A 111 2.65 18.25 -13.41
CA ASN A 111 1.61 18.74 -14.30
C ASN A 111 0.43 17.78 -14.65
N ARG A 112 -0.46 17.48 -13.68
CA ARG A 112 -1.82 16.99 -13.99
C ARG A 112 -2.90 17.27 -12.93
N CYS A 113 -2.77 18.35 -12.15
CA CYS A 113 -3.93 18.96 -11.47
C CYS A 113 -4.75 19.80 -12.46
N ARG A 114 -5.22 19.20 -13.56
CA ARG A 114 -6.11 19.86 -14.50
C ARG A 114 -7.41 19.07 -14.62
N ALA A 115 -8.48 19.74 -14.19
CA ALA A 115 -9.88 19.29 -14.07
C ALA A 115 -10.08 18.25 -12.96
N ILE A 116 -10.88 18.49 -11.93
CA ILE A 116 -12.31 18.78 -12.02
C ILE A 116 -12.72 19.73 -10.88
N CYS A 117 -13.19 20.92 -11.23
CA CYS A 117 -14.40 21.50 -10.63
C CYS A 117 -15.52 21.31 -11.67
#